data_AF-A0A504YNX0-F1
#
_entry.id   AF-A0A504YNX0-F1
#
_cell.length_a   1.000
_cell.length_b   1.000
_cell.length_c   1.000
_cell.angle_alpha   90.00
_cell.angle_beta   90.00
_cell.angle_gamma   90.00
#
_symmetry.space_group_name_H-M   'P 1'
#
loop_
_entity.id
_entity.type
_entity.pdbx_description
1 polymer ?
#
loop_
_entity_poly.entity_id
_entity_poly.type
_entity_poly.pdbx_seq_one_letter_code
_entity_poly.pdbx_strand_id
1 'polypeptide(L)'
;MFFSFRPSNVHRGEKTNVIVNRPLIEECREPSEALEQSAVDTNSSEESLNPVLAEVFEQLDDFLIPVRGHALIMLSRLLESRDACVRGHEERIFQILVRQLNDKDSYIYLNAIRALSAMGLVMTDRVLHILLNKFSQPLPAGTFPVDARVEFQLKLGEAIMRVLRELGESFKPRRLESDFLPHLFVWWRYLISQLI
;
A
#
# COMPACT_ATOMS: atom_id res chain seq x y z
N MET A 1 42.29 31.32 -31.65
CA MET A 1 42.27 31.05 -33.10
C MET A 1 40.90 31.44 -33.62
N PHE A 2 40.80 32.62 -34.24
CA PHE A 2 39.64 33.11 -34.96
C PHE A 2 39.71 32.56 -36.39
N PHE A 3 38.60 32.09 -36.95
CA PHE A 3 38.35 32.26 -38.39
C PHE A 3 36.86 32.54 -38.62
N SER A 4 36.66 33.44 -39.57
CA SER A 4 35.47 34.22 -39.85
C SER A 4 34.91 33.85 -41.23
N PHE A 5 33.59 34.05 -41.39
CA PHE A 5 32.89 34.50 -42.61
C PHE A 5 32.68 33.57 -43.84
N ARG A 6 31.43 33.07 -43.98
CA ARG A 6 30.36 33.30 -45.03
C ARG A 6 30.73 33.74 -46.48
N PRO A 7 29.85 33.67 -47.53
CA PRO A 7 28.42 33.21 -47.63
C PRO A 7 27.94 32.55 -48.98
N SER A 8 26.60 32.36 -49.11
CA SER A 8 25.72 32.42 -50.33
C SER A 8 25.58 31.16 -51.21
N ASN A 9 24.44 30.74 -51.79
CA ASN A 9 23.12 31.33 -52.16
C ASN A 9 22.06 30.19 -52.21
N VAL A 10 20.84 30.33 -51.68
CA VAL A 10 19.57 30.78 -52.33
C VAL A 10 19.10 29.92 -53.51
N HIS A 11 17.88 29.36 -53.40
CA HIS A 11 16.70 29.38 -54.31
C HIS A 11 15.72 28.28 -53.81
N ARG A 12 14.38 28.33 -53.83
CA ARG A 12 13.28 29.31 -53.98
C ARG A 12 11.99 28.44 -54.05
N GLY A 13 10.87 28.86 -53.43
CA GLY A 13 9.50 28.37 -53.73
C GLY A 13 8.74 27.83 -52.50
N GLU A 14 7.98 28.66 -51.76
CA GLU A 14 6.53 28.96 -51.91
C GLU A 14 5.59 27.85 -51.40
N LYS A 15 5.03 28.00 -50.18
CA LYS A 15 3.70 28.55 -49.80
C LYS A 15 2.53 27.60 -50.09
N THR A 16 1.80 27.18 -49.04
CA THR A 16 0.41 27.61 -48.74
C THR A 16 -0.11 26.98 -47.44
N ASN A 17 -0.71 27.84 -46.61
CA ASN A 17 -1.55 27.50 -45.45
C ASN A 17 -2.93 27.02 -45.93
N VAL A 18 -3.48 25.96 -45.32
CA VAL A 18 -4.93 25.76 -45.22
C VAL A 18 -5.25 25.07 -43.89
N ILE A 19 -5.93 25.81 -43.00
CA ILE A 19 -6.68 25.28 -41.86
C ILE A 19 -8.07 24.91 -42.38
N VAL A 20 -8.50 23.65 -42.24
CA VAL A 20 -9.92 23.28 -42.32
C VAL A 20 -10.24 22.24 -41.23
N ASN A 21 -11.34 22.53 -40.53
CA ASN A 21 -11.91 21.82 -39.39
C ASN A 21 -12.31 20.36 -39.67
N ARG A 22 -12.37 19.57 -38.58
CA ARG A 22 -12.99 18.22 -38.49
C ARG A 22 -14.44 18.18 -39.02
N PRO A 23 -14.94 16.97 -39.31
CA PRO A 23 -16.04 16.46 -38.49
C PRO A 23 -15.86 15.00 -37.98
N LEU A 24 -16.64 14.69 -36.94
CA LEU A 24 -16.86 13.41 -36.25
C LEU A 24 -17.73 12.45 -37.10
N ILE A 25 -17.80 11.16 -36.70
CA ILE A 25 -18.59 9.98 -37.16
C ILE A 25 -17.61 8.87 -37.64
N GLU A 26 -17.26 7.85 -36.86
CA GLU A 26 -18.02 6.67 -36.39
C GLU A 26 -18.40 5.70 -37.53
N GLU A 27 -17.65 4.60 -37.71
CA GLU A 27 -18.20 3.29 -38.14
C GLU A 27 -17.25 2.11 -37.81
N CYS A 28 -17.82 0.91 -37.68
CA CYS A 28 -17.45 -0.17 -36.75
C CYS A 28 -16.97 -1.51 -37.39
N ARG A 29 -16.30 -2.34 -36.56
CA ARG A 29 -16.22 -3.84 -36.50
C ARG A 29 -15.33 -4.63 -37.49
N GLU A 30 -14.24 -5.29 -37.07
CA GLU A 30 -14.01 -6.60 -36.34
C GLU A 30 -14.14 -7.86 -37.26
N PRO A 31 -13.55 -9.07 -37.01
CA PRO A 31 -12.82 -9.60 -35.81
C PRO A 31 -11.53 -10.45 -36.08
N SER A 32 -10.72 -10.72 -35.05
CA SER A 32 -10.08 -12.05 -34.89
C SER A 32 -9.74 -12.34 -33.42
N GLU A 33 -10.40 -13.37 -32.92
CA GLU A 33 -10.38 -13.92 -31.58
C GLU A 33 -9.06 -14.59 -31.22
N ALA A 34 -8.60 -14.41 -29.97
CA ALA A 34 -8.13 -15.48 -29.11
C ALA A 34 -8.09 -14.98 -27.65
N LEU A 35 -9.17 -15.33 -26.93
CA LEU A 35 -9.29 -15.38 -25.48
C LEU A 35 -8.25 -16.40 -24.95
N GLU A 36 -7.69 -16.24 -23.75
CA GLU A 36 -8.28 -16.86 -22.56
C GLU A 36 -8.20 -15.98 -21.31
N GLN A 37 -9.34 -15.97 -20.61
CA GLN A 37 -9.67 -15.20 -19.42
C GLN A 37 -9.06 -15.81 -18.15
N SER A 38 -8.74 -14.94 -17.20
CA SER A 38 -9.04 -15.21 -15.79
C SER A 38 -9.65 -13.96 -15.19
N ALA A 39 -10.95 -13.81 -15.45
CA ALA A 39 -11.83 -13.01 -14.62
C ALA A 39 -11.95 -13.74 -13.28
N VAL A 40 -11.31 -13.21 -12.25
CA VAL A 40 -11.70 -13.53 -10.89
C VAL A 40 -12.91 -12.67 -10.59
N ASP A 41 -14.07 -13.25 -10.83
CA ASP A 41 -15.33 -12.84 -10.23
C ASP A 41 -15.19 -12.87 -8.70
N THR A 42 -15.29 -11.71 -8.08
CA THR A 42 -15.69 -11.63 -6.67
C THR A 42 -16.91 -10.75 -6.59
N ASN A 43 -18.06 -11.31 -6.99
CA ASN A 43 -19.36 -10.85 -6.51
C ASN A 43 -19.41 -11.06 -5.00
N SER A 44 -19.05 -10.04 -4.23
CA SER A 44 -19.45 -9.89 -2.83
C SER A 44 -20.36 -8.67 -2.77
N SER A 45 -21.68 -8.92 -2.70
CA SER A 45 -22.72 -8.02 -2.19
C SER A 45 -22.28 -6.57 -2.01
N GLU A 46 -22.67 -5.69 -2.93
CA GLU A 46 -22.50 -4.23 -2.81
C GLU A 46 -23.28 -3.72 -1.60
N GLU A 47 -22.71 -3.91 -0.42
CA GLU A 47 -22.97 -3.09 0.74
C GLU A 47 -22.53 -1.69 0.33
N SER A 48 -23.46 -0.72 0.36
CA SER A 48 -23.24 0.63 -0.14
C SER A 48 -21.98 1.22 0.48
N LEU A 49 -20.89 1.28 -0.28
CA LEU A 49 -19.62 1.81 0.19
C LEU A 49 -19.82 3.26 0.61
N ASN A 50 -19.29 3.62 1.77
CA ASN A 50 -19.26 5.02 2.17
C ASN A 50 -18.50 5.84 1.11
N PRO A 51 -19.01 7.01 0.67
CA PRO A 51 -18.38 7.79 -0.40
C PRO A 51 -16.93 8.14 -0.10
N VAL A 52 -16.59 8.39 1.18
CA VAL A 52 -15.21 8.69 1.60
C VAL A 52 -14.29 7.48 1.39
N LEU A 53 -14.76 6.28 1.74
CA LEU A 53 -13.96 5.06 1.56
C LEU A 53 -13.85 4.69 0.08
N ALA A 54 -14.91 4.91 -0.71
CA ALA A 54 -14.89 4.69 -2.15
C ALA A 54 -13.85 5.60 -2.84
N GLU A 55 -13.82 6.89 -2.50
CA GLU A 55 -12.83 7.84 -3.01
C GLU A 55 -11.40 7.42 -2.63
N VAL A 56 -11.18 6.97 -1.39
CA VAL A 56 -9.87 6.47 -0.96
C VAL A 56 -9.44 5.26 -1.78
N PHE A 57 -10.36 4.32 -2.08
CA PHE A 57 -10.03 3.17 -2.91
C PHE A 57 -9.71 3.56 -4.35
N GLU A 58 -10.42 4.53 -4.93
CA GLU A 58 -10.11 5.04 -6.26
C GLU A 58 -8.72 5.70 -6.31
N GLN A 59 -8.41 6.54 -5.31
CA GLN A 59 -7.11 7.22 -5.23
C GLN A 59 -5.92 6.26 -4.99
N LEU A 60 -6.14 5.08 -4.40
CA LEU A 60 -5.09 4.07 -4.20
C LEU A 60 -4.64 3.40 -5.51
N ASP A 61 -5.48 3.46 -6.54
CA ASP A 61 -5.21 2.91 -7.88
C ASP A 61 -4.73 4.01 -8.86
N ASP A 62 -4.53 5.24 -8.40
CA ASP A 62 -4.03 6.37 -9.21
C ASP A 62 -2.55 6.16 -9.63
N PHE A 63 -2.17 6.62 -10.83
CA PHE A 63 -0.79 6.52 -11.29
C PHE A 63 0.17 7.47 -10.56
N LEU A 64 -0.35 8.53 -9.95
CA LEU A 64 0.40 9.55 -9.22
C LEU A 64 0.73 9.07 -7.79
N ILE A 65 2.03 8.84 -7.53
CA ILE A 65 2.56 8.51 -6.20
C ILE A 65 2.02 9.44 -5.09
N PRO A 66 1.95 10.78 -5.26
CA PRO A 66 1.42 11.66 -4.22
C PRO A 66 -0.06 11.42 -3.89
N VAL A 67 -0.86 11.06 -4.89
CA VAL A 67 -2.30 10.78 -4.73
C VAL A 67 -2.49 9.47 -3.95
N ARG A 68 -1.79 8.41 -4.37
CA ARG A 68 -1.79 7.12 -3.67
C ARG A 68 -1.34 7.25 -2.22
N GLY A 69 -0.27 8.00 -1.97
CA GLY A 69 0.22 8.21 -0.60
C GLY A 69 -0.74 9.03 0.25
N HIS A 70 -1.39 10.05 -0.31
CA HIS A 70 -2.48 10.76 0.37
C HIS A 70 -3.62 9.81 0.76
N ALA A 71 -4.03 8.93 -0.15
CA ALA A 71 -5.07 7.94 0.13
C ALA A 71 -4.68 6.99 1.26
N LEU A 72 -3.42 6.52 1.31
CA LEU A 72 -2.91 5.70 2.42
C LEU A 72 -2.91 6.46 3.76
N ILE A 73 -2.58 7.75 3.76
CA ILE A 73 -2.65 8.59 4.95
C ILE A 73 -4.10 8.71 5.43
N MET A 74 -5.04 8.98 4.51
CA MET A 74 -6.46 9.06 4.83
C MET A 74 -6.99 7.73 5.38
N LEU A 75 -6.63 6.62 4.74
CA LEU A 75 -6.98 5.28 5.19
C LEU A 75 -6.44 4.98 6.59
N SER A 76 -5.19 5.37 6.88
CA SER A 76 -4.60 5.21 8.22
C SER A 76 -5.39 5.96 9.29
N ARG A 77 -5.86 7.17 8.99
CA ARG A 77 -6.68 7.97 9.92
C ARG A 77 -8.03 7.32 10.20
N LEU A 78 -8.69 6.79 9.16
CA LEU A 78 -9.97 6.09 9.30
C LEU A 78 -9.83 4.82 10.14
N LEU A 79 -8.71 4.10 9.99
CA LEU A 79 -8.36 2.93 10.81
C LEU A 79 -8.08 3.33 12.26
N GLU A 80 -7.28 4.38 12.49
CA GLU A 80 -6.96 4.91 13.82
C GLU A 80 -8.22 5.40 14.56
N SER A 81 -9.13 6.08 13.87
CA SER A 81 -10.39 6.58 14.44
C SER A 81 -11.47 5.50 14.58
N ARG A 82 -11.22 4.28 14.07
CA ARG A 82 -12.18 3.17 14.02
C ARG A 82 -13.52 3.59 13.42
N ASP A 83 -13.43 4.32 12.31
CA ASP A 83 -14.60 4.85 11.64
C ASP A 83 -15.55 3.72 11.21
N ALA A 84 -16.85 3.97 11.30
CA ALA A 84 -17.87 3.02 10.88
C ALA A 84 -17.76 2.67 9.39
N CYS A 85 -17.22 3.57 8.56
CA CYS A 85 -17.03 3.31 7.13
C CYS A 85 -16.05 2.17 6.83
N VAL A 86 -15.11 1.88 7.72
CA VAL A 86 -14.09 0.83 7.52
C VAL A 86 -14.62 -0.54 7.93
N ARG A 87 -15.69 -0.58 8.73
CA ARG A 87 -16.27 -1.82 9.26
C ARG A 87 -16.91 -2.62 8.13
N GLY A 88 -16.58 -3.91 8.03
CA GLY A 88 -17.02 -4.81 6.95
C GLY A 88 -16.07 -4.83 5.75
N HIS A 89 -15.10 -3.91 5.68
CA HIS A 89 -14.13 -3.83 4.59
C HIS A 89 -12.69 -4.09 5.05
N GLU A 90 -12.49 -4.56 6.28
CA GLU A 90 -11.17 -4.78 6.87
C GLU A 90 -10.34 -5.75 6.04
N GLU A 91 -10.95 -6.82 5.51
CA GLU A 91 -10.23 -7.78 4.68
C GLU A 91 -9.72 -7.16 3.38
N ARG A 92 -10.57 -6.38 2.70
CA ARG A 92 -10.22 -5.70 1.46
C ARG A 92 -9.09 -4.70 1.70
N ILE A 93 -9.20 -3.93 2.78
CA ILE A 93 -8.18 -2.95 3.19
C ILE A 93 -6.86 -3.65 3.50
N PHE A 94 -6.89 -4.74 4.27
CA PHE A 94 -5.70 -5.52 4.59
C PHE A 94 -4.97 -5.98 3.32
N GLN A 95 -5.69 -6.56 2.35
CA GLN A 95 -5.10 -7.02 1.10
C GLN A 95 -4.49 -5.88 0.26
N ILE A 96 -5.12 -4.71 0.24
CA ILE A 96 -4.57 -3.53 -0.42
C ILE A 96 -3.28 -3.09 0.28
N LEU A 97 -3.29 -2.96 1.60
CA LEU A 97 -2.11 -2.53 2.36
C LEU A 97 -0.92 -3.49 2.18
N VAL A 98 -1.17 -4.80 2.18
CA VAL A 98 -0.12 -5.81 1.92
C VAL A 98 0.45 -5.67 0.50
N ARG A 99 -0.36 -5.33 -0.50
CA ARG A 99 0.13 -5.03 -1.86
C ARG A 99 1.02 -3.78 -1.86
N GLN A 100 0.56 -2.70 -1.24
CA GLN A 100 1.27 -1.42 -1.17
C GLN A 100 2.59 -1.51 -0.38
N LEU A 101 2.70 -2.46 0.55
CA LEU A 101 3.93 -2.75 1.30
C LEU A 101 5.09 -3.23 0.40
N ASN A 102 4.80 -3.79 -0.78
CA ASN A 102 5.81 -4.25 -1.73
C ASN A 102 6.19 -3.20 -2.79
N ASP A 103 5.70 -1.96 -2.64
CA ASP A 103 6.06 -0.89 -3.55
C ASP A 103 7.55 -0.52 -3.41
N LYS A 104 8.15 -0.04 -4.50
CA LYS A 104 9.54 0.40 -4.55
C LYS A 104 9.71 1.80 -3.98
N ASP A 105 8.65 2.59 -4.00
CA ASP A 105 8.63 3.96 -3.53
C ASP A 105 8.46 4.00 -2.00
N SER A 106 9.37 4.69 -1.32
CA SER A 106 9.35 4.82 0.13
C SER A 106 8.15 5.57 0.66
N TYR A 107 7.65 6.56 -0.09
CA TYR A 107 6.44 7.26 0.29
C TYR A 107 5.24 6.31 0.37
N ILE A 108 5.16 5.33 -0.52
CA ILE A 108 4.09 4.35 -0.53
C ILE A 108 4.27 3.32 0.58
N TYR A 109 5.40 2.60 0.63
CA TYR A 109 5.55 1.51 1.60
C TYR A 109 5.53 2.02 3.05
N LEU A 110 6.05 3.23 3.34
CA LEU A 110 6.03 3.78 4.69
C LEU A 110 4.61 4.11 5.16
N ASN A 111 3.80 4.69 4.28
CA ASN A 111 2.40 4.96 4.59
C ASN A 111 1.60 3.65 4.71
N ALA A 112 1.93 2.61 3.92
CA ALA A 112 1.34 1.29 4.07
C ALA A 112 1.70 0.63 5.42
N ILE A 113 2.97 0.69 5.85
CA ILE A 113 3.40 0.22 7.18
C ILE A 113 2.63 0.93 8.29
N ARG A 114 2.46 2.25 8.17
CA ARG A 114 1.69 3.04 9.14
C ARG A 114 0.23 2.58 9.21
N ALA A 115 -0.43 2.44 8.06
CA ALA A 115 -1.82 1.98 8.01
C ALA A 115 -1.99 0.54 8.54
N LEU A 116 -1.05 -0.37 8.24
CA LEU A 116 -1.03 -1.73 8.80
C LEU A 116 -0.91 -1.70 10.32
N SER A 117 -0.06 -0.82 10.87
CA SER A 117 0.08 -0.67 12.31
C SER A 117 -1.22 -0.22 12.99
N ALA A 118 -1.99 0.67 12.35
CA ALA A 118 -3.32 1.09 12.83
C ALA A 118 -4.36 -0.04 12.80
N MET A 119 -4.27 -0.92 11.79
CA MET A 119 -5.13 -2.10 11.66
C MET A 119 -4.80 -3.22 12.66
N GLY A 120 -3.62 -3.16 13.30
CA GLY A 120 -3.11 -4.18 14.21
C GLY A 120 -3.99 -4.47 15.43
N LEU A 121 -4.94 -3.61 15.79
CA LEU A 121 -5.91 -3.88 16.86
C LEU A 121 -7.09 -4.76 16.43
N VAL A 122 -7.45 -4.74 15.14
CA VAL A 122 -8.60 -5.49 14.61
C VAL A 122 -8.15 -6.85 14.08
N MET A 123 -7.02 -6.89 13.38
CA MET A 123 -6.51 -8.10 12.71
C MET A 123 -5.09 -8.42 13.16
N THR A 124 -4.86 -8.39 14.48
CA THR A 124 -3.53 -8.48 15.07
C THR A 124 -2.69 -9.63 14.55
N ASP A 125 -3.23 -10.85 14.63
CA ASP A 125 -2.48 -12.07 14.29
C ASP A 125 -1.95 -12.02 12.85
N ARG A 126 -2.81 -11.64 11.92
CA ARG A 126 -2.47 -11.53 10.49
C ARG A 126 -1.53 -10.38 10.19
N VAL A 127 -1.76 -9.20 10.78
CA VAL A 127 -0.89 -8.04 10.62
C VAL A 127 0.51 -8.37 11.15
N LEU A 128 0.59 -8.89 12.38
CA LEU A 128 1.85 -9.23 13.02
C LEU A 128 2.60 -10.32 12.23
N HIS A 129 1.90 -11.35 11.75
CA HIS A 129 2.49 -12.39 10.92
C HIS A 129 3.11 -11.83 9.63
N ILE A 130 2.42 -10.92 8.92
CA ILE A 130 2.97 -10.29 7.72
C ILE A 130 4.17 -9.41 8.05
N LEU A 131 4.08 -8.56 9.08
CA LEU A 131 5.17 -7.66 9.47
C LEU A 131 6.41 -8.46 9.90
N LEU A 132 6.26 -9.51 10.72
CA LEU A 132 7.37 -10.36 11.17
C LEU A 132 7.99 -11.16 10.02
N ASN A 133 7.18 -11.68 9.10
CA ASN A 133 7.66 -12.38 7.93
C ASN A 133 8.49 -11.43 7.05
N LYS A 134 7.99 -10.21 6.81
CA LYS A 134 8.73 -9.18 6.06
C LYS A 134 10.00 -8.71 6.76
N PHE A 135 10.01 -8.68 8.08
CA PHE A 135 11.19 -8.34 8.88
C PHE A 135 12.27 -9.41 8.74
N SER A 136 11.87 -10.68 8.79
CA SER A 136 12.77 -11.83 8.73
C SER A 136 13.31 -12.11 7.32
N GLN A 137 12.65 -11.60 6.27
CA GLN A 137 13.06 -11.82 4.89
C GLN A 137 14.34 -11.03 4.56
N PRO A 138 15.41 -11.69 4.09
CA PRO A 138 16.55 -10.99 3.53
C PRO A 138 16.12 -10.36 2.20
N LEU A 139 16.05 -9.02 2.17
CA LEU A 139 15.78 -8.30 0.92
C LEU A 139 16.83 -8.70 -0.13
N PRO A 140 16.42 -9.07 -1.35
CA PRO A 140 17.35 -9.48 -2.41
C PRO A 140 18.33 -8.34 -2.70
N ALA A 141 19.62 -8.67 -2.62
CA ALA A 141 20.70 -7.72 -2.87
C ALA A 141 20.54 -7.08 -4.25
N GLY A 142 20.61 -5.74 -4.32
CA GLY A 142 20.51 -4.98 -5.57
C GLY A 142 19.12 -4.44 -5.92
N THR A 143 18.06 -4.77 -5.15
CA THR A 143 16.71 -4.24 -5.41
C THR A 143 16.50 -2.84 -4.80
N PHE A 144 17.18 -2.57 -3.68
CA PHE A 144 17.05 -1.32 -2.93
C PHE A 144 18.43 -0.78 -2.55
N PRO A 145 18.59 0.55 -2.46
CA PRO A 145 19.71 1.15 -1.75
C PRO A 145 19.82 0.60 -0.32
N VAL A 146 21.04 0.49 0.20
CA VAL A 146 21.28 0.00 1.57
C VAL A 146 20.49 0.84 2.59
N ASP A 147 20.48 2.16 2.41
CA ASP A 147 19.77 3.09 3.29
C ASP A 147 18.25 2.84 3.30
N ALA A 148 17.64 2.62 2.13
CA ALA A 148 16.22 2.30 2.01
C ALA A 148 15.86 0.97 2.69
N ARG A 149 16.74 -0.02 2.61
CA ARG A 149 16.56 -1.30 3.31
C ARG A 149 16.60 -1.12 4.83
N VAL A 150 17.55 -0.34 5.34
CA VAL A 150 17.66 -0.06 6.78
C VAL A 150 16.44 0.72 7.25
N GLU A 151 16.00 1.74 6.51
CA GLU A 151 14.78 2.49 6.81
C GLU A 151 13.54 1.59 6.86
N PHE A 152 13.36 0.73 5.84
CA PHE A 152 12.26 -0.22 5.79
C PHE A 152 12.22 -1.12 7.03
N GLN A 153 13.36 -1.72 7.40
CA GLN A 153 13.46 -2.61 8.56
C GLN A 153 13.20 -1.88 9.89
N LEU A 154 13.74 -0.67 10.05
CA LEU A 154 13.49 0.16 11.23
C LEU A 154 12.00 0.49 11.38
N LYS A 155 11.34 0.86 10.29
CA LYS A 155 9.92 1.24 10.27
C LYS A 155 9.01 0.05 10.49
N LEU A 156 9.39 -1.12 9.98
CA LEU A 156 8.69 -2.36 10.24
C LEU A 156 8.80 -2.78 11.70
N GLY A 157 10.00 -2.68 12.29
CA GLY A 157 10.22 -2.92 13.72
C GLY A 157 9.43 -1.97 14.61
N GLU A 158 9.36 -0.69 14.26
CA GLU A 158 8.52 0.31 14.92
C GLU A 158 7.03 -0.09 14.87
N ALA A 159 6.52 -0.48 13.71
CA ALA A 159 5.14 -0.93 13.55
C ALA A 159 4.84 -2.20 14.36
N ILE A 160 5.74 -3.19 14.37
CA ILE A 160 5.60 -4.40 15.18
C ILE A 160 5.51 -4.04 16.67
N MET A 161 6.44 -3.22 17.16
CA MET A 161 6.44 -2.77 18.55
C MET A 161 5.17 -2.00 18.90
N ARG A 162 4.66 -1.18 17.98
CA ARG A 162 3.40 -0.46 18.17
C ARG A 162 2.23 -1.43 18.36
N VAL A 163 2.06 -2.39 17.45
CA VAL A 163 0.97 -3.38 17.53
C VAL A 163 1.08 -4.18 18.83
N LEU A 164 2.28 -4.65 19.19
CA LEU A 164 2.50 -5.39 20.45
C LEU A 164 2.21 -4.56 21.70
N ARG A 165 2.52 -3.26 21.69
CA ARG A 165 2.21 -2.36 22.80
C ARG A 165 0.70 -2.18 22.95
N GLU A 166 0.00 -1.94 21.85
CA GLU A 166 -1.46 -1.77 21.84
C GLU A 166 -2.19 -3.04 22.31
N LEU A 167 -1.66 -4.22 21.96
CA LEU A 167 -2.11 -5.50 22.53
C LEU A 167 -1.89 -5.59 24.03
N GLY A 168 -0.69 -5.23 24.51
CA GLY A 168 -0.37 -5.27 25.93
C GLY A 168 -1.20 -4.30 26.77
N GLU A 169 -1.57 -3.15 26.21
CA GLU A 169 -2.49 -2.19 26.83
C GLU A 169 -3.93 -2.70 26.84
N SER A 170 -4.36 -3.36 25.77
CA SER A 170 -5.67 -4.03 25.72
C SER A 170 -5.75 -5.21 26.68
N PHE A 171 -4.63 -5.91 26.87
CA PHE A 171 -4.49 -7.04 27.79
C PHE A 171 -4.14 -6.62 29.22
N LYS A 172 -3.94 -5.32 29.53
CA LYS A 172 -3.71 -4.89 30.92
C LYS A 172 -4.83 -5.49 31.78
N PRO A 173 -4.51 -6.42 32.69
CA PRO A 173 -5.54 -6.98 33.54
C PRO A 173 -6.06 -5.80 34.35
N ARG A 174 -7.31 -5.41 34.08
CA ARG A 174 -8.07 -4.64 35.04
C ARG A 174 -7.93 -5.43 36.33
N ARG A 175 -7.22 -4.85 37.29
CA ARG A 175 -7.11 -5.25 38.69
C ARG A 175 -8.19 -6.29 39.06
N LEU A 176 -7.88 -7.55 38.83
CA LEU A 176 -8.61 -8.71 39.29
C LEU A 176 -7.52 -9.57 39.94
N GLU A 177 -7.51 -9.46 41.26
CA GLU A 177 -7.15 -10.48 42.24
C GLU A 177 -6.18 -11.56 41.77
N SER A 178 -4.94 -11.40 42.24
CA SER A 178 -4.05 -12.37 42.94
C SER A 178 -3.97 -13.86 42.57
N ASP A 179 -4.84 -14.44 41.76
CA ASP A 179 -5.00 -15.91 41.76
C ASP A 179 -4.60 -16.58 40.43
N PHE A 180 -4.44 -15.83 39.33
CA PHE A 180 -4.17 -16.40 38.00
C PHE A 180 -2.72 -16.27 37.49
N LEU A 181 -1.88 -15.48 38.15
CA LEU A 181 -0.50 -15.22 37.71
C LEU A 181 0.50 -16.38 37.87
N PRO A 182 0.44 -17.27 38.88
CA PRO A 182 1.51 -18.26 39.05
C PRO A 182 1.49 -19.34 37.96
N HIS A 183 0.32 -19.74 37.46
CA HIS A 183 0.23 -20.77 36.42
C HIS A 183 0.72 -20.29 35.05
N LEU A 184 0.44 -19.04 34.68
CA LEU A 184 0.90 -18.48 33.40
C LEU A 184 2.41 -18.25 33.42
N PHE A 185 2.98 -17.89 34.57
CA PHE A 185 4.43 -17.70 34.71
C PHE A 185 5.21 -19.02 34.66
N VAL A 186 4.63 -20.10 35.19
CA VAL A 186 5.19 -21.46 35.07
C VAL A 186 5.14 -21.94 33.62
N TRP A 187 4.04 -21.70 32.92
CA TRP A 187 3.93 -22.02 31.49
C TRP A 187 4.87 -21.18 30.62
N TRP A 188 5.04 -19.91 30.91
CA TRP A 188 5.98 -19.04 30.21
C TRP A 188 7.44 -19.47 30.39
N ARG A 189 7.83 -19.87 31.61
CA ARG A 189 9.14 -20.50 31.87
C ARG A 189 9.30 -21.83 31.14
N TYR A 190 8.23 -22.63 31.06
CA TYR A 190 8.26 -23.91 30.36
C TYR A 190 8.42 -23.71 28.84
N LEU A 191 7.74 -22.72 28.27
CA LEU A 191 7.83 -22.37 26.85
C LEU A 191 9.22 -21.86 26.48
N ILE A 192 9.84 -21.03 27.33
CA ILE A 192 11.22 -20.53 27.12
C ILE A 192 12.23 -21.68 27.23
N SER A 193 12.01 -22.65 28.12
CA SER A 193 12.88 -23.81 28.28
C SER A 193 12.80 -24.83 27.13
N GLN A 194 11.78 -24.75 26.27
CA GLN A 194 11.61 -25.62 25.10
C GLN A 194 12.15 -24.97 23.81
N LEU A 195 12.53 -23.68 23.87
CA LEU A 195 12.97 -22.89 22.72
C LEU A 195 14.49 -22.61 22.73
N ILE A 196 15.22 -23.07 23.76
CA ILE A 196 16.69 -23.04 23.88
C ILE A 196 17.16 -24.48 23.99
#